data_AF-A0A375DNT2-F1
#
_entry.id   AF-A0A375DNT2-F1
#
_cell.length_a   1.000
_cell.length_b   1.000
_cell.length_c   1.000
_cell.angle_alpha   90.00
_cell.angle_beta   90.00
_cell.angle_gamma   90.00
#
_symmetry.space_group_name_H-M   'P 1'
#
loop_
_entity.id
_entity.type
_entity.pdbx_description
1 polymer ?
#
loop_
_entity_poly.entity_id
_entity_poly.type
_entity_poly.pdbx_seq_one_letter_code
_entity_poly.pdbx_strand_id
1 'polypeptide(L)'
;MTFPRATLWRPLPRPARAARPAPLLSSPLLSLLALTLAIAALAPAPAWAQALPGVISKPAPGGGQIWSLPVQTLVLLTSLSFLPAAMLMMTGFTRVIIVLGLLRNALGTATSPPNQVLVGLSLFLTFFVMAPVFDRVYNDAYKPLSENKLSLEAAAAKAAEPLKAFMLRQTREKDLAMFAQMAKAPEMQGPEEVPLSILVPAFVTSELKTAFQIGFTIFIPFLIIDLVVASVLMAMGMMMVPPATISLPFKLMLFVLVDGWQLLLGSLAQSFMN
;
A
#
# COMPACT_ATOMS: atom_id res chain seq x y z
N MET A 1 -15.11 31.46 82.43
CA MET A 1 -14.27 30.32 82.85
C MET A 1 -13.51 29.83 81.62
N THR A 2 -12.42 30.49 81.23
CA THR A 2 -11.02 30.19 81.63
C THR A 2 -10.61 28.75 81.32
N PHE A 3 -9.97 28.57 80.15
CA PHE A 3 -9.21 27.38 79.76
C PHE A 3 -8.10 27.06 80.78
N PRO A 4 -7.81 25.77 81.01
CA PRO A 4 -6.48 25.35 81.43
C PRO A 4 -5.84 24.29 80.52
N ARG A 5 -4.61 24.62 80.10
CA ARG A 5 -3.36 23.83 80.02
C ARG A 5 -3.45 22.30 79.98
N ALA A 6 -2.98 21.65 78.92
CA ALA A 6 -1.57 21.34 78.57
C ALA A 6 -1.05 20.05 79.23
N THR A 7 -0.55 19.13 78.38
CA THR A 7 0.57 18.17 78.53
C THR A 7 0.24 16.79 77.97
N LEU A 8 0.57 16.55 76.70
CA LEU A 8 0.83 15.20 76.20
C LEU A 8 2.11 15.26 75.36
N TRP A 9 3.20 14.99 76.08
CA TRP A 9 4.54 14.76 75.56
C TRP A 9 4.60 13.39 74.88
N ARG A 10 4.78 13.37 73.56
CA ARG A 10 5.35 12.24 72.83
C ARG A 10 6.44 12.77 71.89
N PRO A 11 7.70 12.35 72.02
CA PRO A 11 8.79 12.87 71.21
C PRO A 11 8.66 12.40 69.75
N LEU A 12 8.81 13.35 68.83
CA LEU A 12 8.91 13.11 67.39
C LEU A 12 10.23 12.38 67.06
N PRO A 13 10.25 11.47 66.07
CA PRO A 13 11.48 10.85 65.59
C PRO A 13 12.43 11.91 65.02
N ARG A 14 13.71 11.82 65.40
CA ARG A 14 14.78 12.73 64.98
C ARG A 14 14.91 12.74 63.45
N PRO A 15 15.05 13.90 62.79
CA PRO A 15 15.36 13.95 61.37
C PRO A 15 16.73 13.30 61.12
N ALA A 16 16.78 12.41 60.12
CA ALA A 16 17.99 11.76 59.64
C ALA A 16 19.02 12.82 59.23
N ARG A 17 20.31 12.55 59.54
CA ARG A 17 21.45 13.35 59.12
C ARG A 17 21.36 13.66 57.62
N ALA A 18 21.40 14.94 57.25
CA ALA A 18 21.63 15.37 55.88
C ALA A 18 22.99 14.81 55.43
N ALA A 19 22.95 13.81 54.55
CA ALA A 19 24.13 13.34 53.85
C ALA A 19 24.58 14.45 52.89
N ARG A 20 25.84 14.88 53.03
CA ARG A 20 26.50 15.78 52.08
C ARG A 20 26.49 15.11 50.69
N PRO A 21 26.18 15.83 49.59
CA PRO A 21 26.37 15.26 48.25
C PRO A 21 27.86 14.97 48.05
N ALA A 22 28.17 13.73 47.71
CA ALA A 22 29.52 13.32 47.33
C ALA A 22 29.97 14.09 46.07
N PRO A 23 31.25 14.45 45.94
CA PRO A 23 31.74 15.20 44.79
C PRO A 23 31.62 14.33 43.54
N LEU A 24 30.86 14.84 42.56
CA LEU A 24 30.74 14.24 41.23
C LEU A 24 32.14 14.13 40.61
N LEU A 25 32.51 12.87 40.35
CA LEU A 25 33.65 12.39 39.57
C LEU A 25 34.30 13.44 38.66
N SER A 26 35.40 14.02 39.12
CA SER A 26 36.43 14.63 38.29
C SER A 26 37.25 13.51 37.63
N SER A 27 36.79 12.97 36.51
CA SER A 27 37.63 12.10 35.66
C SER A 27 38.04 12.87 34.40
N PRO A 28 39.36 13.05 34.14
CA PRO A 28 39.85 13.83 33.00
C PRO A 28 39.45 13.22 31.65
N LEU A 29 39.08 11.94 31.63
CA LEU A 29 38.57 11.23 30.45
C LEU A 29 37.17 11.72 30.02
N LEU A 30 36.29 12.04 30.97
CA LEU A 30 34.93 12.52 30.67
C LEU A 30 34.95 13.95 30.12
N SER A 31 35.84 14.80 30.63
CA SER A 31 36.06 16.14 30.10
C SER A 31 36.76 16.13 28.74
N LEU A 32 37.71 15.20 28.51
CA LEU A 32 38.32 15.04 27.19
C LEU A 32 37.29 14.55 26.15
N LEU A 33 36.43 13.60 26.53
CA LEU A 33 35.38 13.08 25.67
C LEU A 33 34.35 14.18 25.33
N ALA A 34 33.92 14.96 26.33
CA ALA A 34 33.02 16.08 26.12
C ALA A 34 33.64 17.17 25.23
N LEU A 35 34.94 17.43 25.37
CA LEU A 35 35.67 18.39 24.53
C LEU A 35 35.81 17.88 23.09
N THR A 36 36.08 16.58 22.89
CA THR A 36 36.10 15.98 21.54
C THR A 36 34.72 15.99 20.88
N LEU A 37 33.64 15.78 21.65
CA LEU A 37 32.27 15.88 21.13
C LEU A 37 31.90 17.32 20.76
N ALA A 38 32.33 18.29 21.57
CA ALA A 38 32.11 19.72 21.30
C ALA A 38 32.90 20.20 20.08
N ILE A 39 34.12 19.72 19.89
CA ILE A 39 34.94 20.03 18.70
C ILE A 39 34.35 19.36 17.45
N ALA A 40 33.81 18.14 17.55
CA ALA A 40 33.09 17.51 16.46
C ALA A 40 31.78 18.23 16.09
N ALA A 41 31.13 18.89 17.06
CA ALA A 41 29.94 19.71 16.82
C ALA A 41 30.25 21.10 16.23
N LEU A 42 31.48 21.61 16.42
CA LEU A 42 31.95 22.86 15.83
C LEU A 42 32.71 22.67 14.50
N ALA A 43 32.99 21.43 14.09
CA ALA A 43 33.51 21.17 12.76
C ALA A 43 32.43 21.56 11.73
N PRO A 44 32.71 22.47 10.79
CA PRO A 44 31.76 22.79 9.73
C PRO A 44 31.54 21.52 8.91
N ALA A 45 30.38 20.88 9.05
CA ALA A 45 30.00 19.76 8.20
C ALA A 45 29.70 20.32 6.80
N PRO A 46 30.50 20.04 5.75
CA PRO A 46 30.06 20.26 4.38
C PRO A 46 29.26 19.02 3.98
N ALA A 47 28.18 18.76 4.70
CA ALA A 47 27.26 17.65 4.51
C ALA A 47 26.04 18.06 5.35
N TRP A 48 24.94 18.61 4.84
CA TRP A 48 24.17 18.17 3.68
C TRP A 48 23.63 19.40 2.93
N ALA A 49 24.34 19.83 1.90
CA ALA A 49 23.71 20.51 0.78
C ALA A 49 23.65 19.50 -0.36
N GLN A 50 22.85 18.44 -0.19
CA GLN A 50 22.31 17.77 -1.37
C GLN A 50 21.42 18.82 -2.03
N ALA A 51 21.97 19.53 -3.01
CA ALA A 51 21.16 20.19 -4.00
C ALA A 51 20.21 19.11 -4.51
N LEU A 52 18.91 19.28 -4.22
CA LEU A 52 17.88 18.44 -4.82
C LEU A 52 18.18 18.40 -6.32
N PRO A 53 18.33 17.21 -6.94
CA PRO A 53 18.59 17.12 -8.37
C PRO A 53 17.56 17.96 -9.11
N GLY A 54 18.01 19.03 -9.77
CA GLY A 54 17.13 19.95 -10.46
C GLY A 54 16.57 21.11 -9.65
N VAL A 55 17.26 21.60 -8.62
CA VAL A 55 17.04 22.96 -8.08
C VAL A 55 18.20 23.84 -8.54
N ILE A 56 17.93 24.78 -9.46
CA ILE A 56 18.92 25.75 -9.95
C ILE A 56 18.68 27.07 -9.23
N SER A 57 19.67 27.53 -8.46
CA SER A 57 19.68 28.90 -7.92
C SER A 57 20.29 29.86 -8.93
N LYS A 58 19.54 30.90 -9.30
CA LYS A 58 20.06 32.06 -10.06
C LYS A 58 20.18 33.24 -9.10
N PRO A 59 21.29 34.01 -9.09
CA PRO A 59 21.38 35.24 -8.31
C PRO A 59 20.33 36.26 -8.80
N ALA A 60 19.48 36.75 -7.89
CA ALA A 60 18.60 37.88 -8.16
C ALA A 60 19.40 39.21 -8.10
N PRO A 61 19.04 40.23 -8.89
CA PRO A 61 19.56 41.58 -8.68
C PRO A 61 19.19 42.05 -7.25
N GLY A 62 20.18 42.23 -6.37
CA GLY A 62 19.96 42.63 -4.96
C GLY A 62 20.38 41.62 -3.90
N GLY A 63 21.08 40.54 -4.25
CA GLY A 63 21.67 39.60 -3.27
C GLY A 63 20.72 38.50 -2.76
N GLY A 64 19.52 38.39 -3.34
CA GLY A 64 18.63 37.23 -3.14
C GLY A 64 18.99 36.07 -4.08
N GLN A 65 18.66 34.83 -3.70
CA GLN A 65 18.72 33.68 -4.62
C GLN A 65 17.31 33.36 -5.14
N ILE A 66 17.16 33.29 -6.47
CA ILE A 66 15.95 32.80 -7.12
C ILE A 66 16.10 31.29 -7.26
N TRP A 67 15.36 30.54 -6.46
CA TRP A 67 15.26 29.10 -6.56
C TRP A 67 14.27 28.75 -7.67
N SER A 68 14.76 28.16 -8.77
CA SER A 68 13.92 27.66 -9.85
C SER A 68 14.12 26.16 -10.01
N LEU A 69 13.03 25.40 -9.95
CA LEU A 69 13.05 24.03 -10.43
C LEU A 69 12.85 24.06 -11.95
N PRO A 70 13.77 23.52 -12.76
CA PRO A 70 13.52 23.29 -14.17
C PRO A 70 12.22 22.50 -14.33
N VAL A 71 11.41 22.89 -15.30
CA VAL A 71 10.13 22.24 -15.61
C VAL A 71 10.31 20.72 -15.80
N GLN A 72 11.43 20.31 -16.38
CA GLN A 72 11.80 18.90 -16.55
C GLN A 72 11.86 18.12 -15.22
N THR A 73 12.41 18.71 -14.15
CA THR A 73 12.46 18.11 -12.81
C THR A 73 11.07 18.00 -12.20
N LEU A 74 10.25 19.04 -12.37
CA LEU A 74 8.86 19.03 -11.89
C LEU A 74 8.05 17.93 -12.58
N VAL A 75 8.19 17.79 -13.90
CA VAL A 75 7.54 16.73 -14.67
C VAL A 75 8.04 15.36 -14.21
N LEU A 76 9.35 15.17 -14.04
CA LEU A 76 9.92 13.90 -13.57
C LEU A 76 9.39 13.49 -12.18
N LEU A 77 9.40 14.41 -11.22
CA LEU A 77 8.92 14.15 -9.86
C LEU A 77 7.42 13.87 -9.84
N THR A 78 6.66 14.55 -10.70
CA THR A 78 5.23 14.32 -10.85
C THR A 78 4.98 12.95 -11.47
N SER A 79 5.64 12.61 -12.58
CA SER A 79 5.52 11.28 -13.20
C SER A 79 5.91 10.16 -12.24
N LEU A 80 6.92 10.36 -11.41
CA LEU A 80 7.38 9.37 -10.44
C LEU A 80 6.34 9.06 -9.36
N SER A 81 5.47 10.00 -8.98
CA SER A 81 4.41 9.76 -7.99
C SER A 81 3.25 8.94 -8.56
N PHE A 82 2.95 9.08 -9.86
CA PHE A 82 1.90 8.31 -10.54
C PHE A 82 2.37 6.92 -10.99
N LEU A 83 3.67 6.74 -11.21
CA LEU A 83 4.22 5.51 -11.77
C LEU A 83 3.87 4.24 -10.95
N PRO A 84 3.95 4.21 -9.61
CA PRO A 84 3.56 3.02 -8.84
C PRO A 84 2.09 2.64 -9.04
N ALA A 85 1.19 3.62 -9.04
CA ALA A 85 -0.24 3.37 -9.24
C ALA A 85 -0.51 2.86 -10.67
N ALA A 86 0.11 3.48 -11.68
CA ALA A 86 0.00 3.05 -13.07
C ALA A 86 0.49 1.60 -13.26
N MET A 87 1.64 1.26 -12.68
CA MET A 87 2.20 -0.10 -12.72
C MET A 87 1.25 -1.13 -12.13
N LEU A 88 0.65 -0.84 -10.97
CA LEU A 88 -0.33 -1.75 -10.37
C LEU A 88 -1.58 -1.91 -11.24
N MET A 89 -2.07 -0.83 -11.85
CA MET A 89 -3.25 -0.87 -12.73
C MET A 89 -3.03 -1.62 -14.04
N MET A 90 -1.78 -1.75 -14.52
CA MET A 90 -1.42 -2.54 -15.71
C MET A 90 -1.18 -4.03 -15.41
N THR A 91 -1.44 -4.46 -14.18
CA THR A 91 -1.24 -5.84 -13.72
C THR A 91 -2.55 -6.44 -13.18
N GLY A 92 -2.53 -7.72 -12.80
CA GLY A 92 -3.68 -8.37 -12.14
C GLY A 92 -4.01 -7.86 -10.73
N PHE A 93 -3.23 -6.92 -10.18
CA PHE A 93 -3.41 -6.41 -8.81
C PHE A 93 -4.84 -5.94 -8.51
N THR A 94 -5.44 -5.19 -9.44
CA THR A 94 -6.77 -4.59 -9.29
C THR A 94 -7.86 -5.63 -9.00
N ARG A 95 -7.88 -6.75 -9.72
CA ARG A 95 -8.87 -7.81 -9.52
C ARG A 95 -8.68 -8.49 -8.16
N VAL A 96 -7.43 -8.79 -7.80
CA VAL A 96 -7.11 -9.48 -6.54
C VAL A 96 -7.52 -8.64 -5.33
N ILE A 97 -7.11 -7.37 -5.26
CA ILE A 97 -7.38 -6.51 -4.09
C ILE A 97 -8.89 -6.28 -3.90
N ILE A 98 -9.64 -6.14 -4.98
CA ILE A 98 -11.10 -5.95 -4.92
C ILE A 98 -11.79 -7.22 -4.45
N VAL A 99 -11.44 -8.39 -4.99
CA VAL A 99 -12.05 -9.66 -4.57
C VAL A 99 -11.77 -9.93 -3.09
N LEU A 100 -10.53 -9.74 -2.63
CA LEU A 100 -10.17 -9.90 -1.22
C LEU A 100 -10.86 -8.86 -0.32
N GLY A 101 -11.01 -7.62 -0.79
CA GLY A 101 -11.77 -6.58 -0.08
C GLY A 101 -13.26 -6.91 0.05
N LEU A 102 -13.86 -7.45 -1.02
CA LEU A 102 -15.24 -7.92 -1.03
C LEU A 102 -15.42 -9.12 -0.09
N LEU A 103 -14.51 -10.10 -0.10
CA LEU A 103 -14.52 -11.21 0.85
C LEU A 103 -14.54 -10.74 2.31
N ARG A 104 -13.67 -9.79 2.67
CA ARG A 104 -13.63 -9.23 4.04
C ARG A 104 -14.99 -8.66 4.45
N ASN A 105 -15.64 -7.92 3.55
CA ASN A 105 -16.96 -7.36 3.82
C ASN A 105 -18.03 -8.47 3.93
N ALA A 106 -17.95 -9.51 3.09
CA ALA A 106 -18.88 -10.64 3.12
C ALA A 106 -18.82 -11.43 4.44
N LEU A 107 -17.62 -11.61 4.99
CA LEU A 107 -17.41 -12.25 6.29
C LEU A 107 -18.02 -11.46 7.46
N GLY A 108 -18.27 -10.15 7.29
CA GLY A 108 -18.85 -9.30 8.33
C GLY A 108 -17.85 -8.90 9.43
N THR A 109 -16.55 -9.00 9.16
CA THR A 109 -15.50 -8.61 10.10
C THR A 109 -15.15 -7.13 9.94
N ALA A 110 -15.19 -6.36 11.03
CA ALA A 110 -15.00 -4.91 10.97
C ALA A 110 -13.58 -4.47 10.58
N THR A 111 -12.55 -5.25 10.93
CA THR A 111 -11.15 -4.84 10.75
C THR A 111 -10.18 -5.98 10.40
N SER A 112 -10.62 -7.24 10.44
CA SER A 112 -9.77 -8.41 10.16
C SER A 112 -10.17 -9.08 8.84
N PRO A 113 -9.26 -9.31 7.88
CA PRO A 113 -7.85 -8.91 7.89
C PRO A 113 -7.64 -7.39 7.65
N PRO A 114 -6.55 -6.80 8.19
CA PRO A 114 -6.25 -5.39 7.99
C PRO A 114 -5.88 -5.09 6.54
N ASN A 115 -6.11 -3.85 6.08
CA ASN A 115 -5.88 -3.46 4.68
C ASN A 115 -4.45 -3.75 4.21
N GLN A 116 -3.45 -3.57 5.09
CA GLN A 116 -2.05 -3.87 4.79
C GLN A 116 -1.81 -5.35 4.44
N VAL A 117 -2.51 -6.26 5.13
CA VAL A 117 -2.42 -7.70 4.85
C VAL A 117 -3.07 -8.01 3.50
N LEU A 118 -4.22 -7.41 3.20
CA LEU A 118 -4.87 -7.58 1.89
C LEU A 118 -4.00 -7.06 0.74
N VAL A 119 -3.38 -5.88 0.91
CA VAL A 119 -2.45 -5.32 -0.07
C VAL A 119 -1.23 -6.23 -0.23
N GLY A 120 -0.64 -6.71 0.87
CA GLY A 120 0.50 -7.64 0.83
C GLY A 120 0.17 -8.94 0.09
N LEU A 121 -0.94 -9.59 0.43
CA LEU A 121 -1.44 -10.78 -0.27
C LEU A 121 -1.67 -10.51 -1.75
N SER A 122 -2.27 -9.36 -2.07
CA SER A 122 -2.53 -8.97 -3.45
C SER A 122 -1.25 -8.76 -4.25
N LEU A 123 -0.24 -8.12 -3.65
CA LEU A 123 1.07 -7.94 -4.29
C LEU A 123 1.77 -9.27 -4.53
N PHE A 124 1.85 -10.14 -3.53
CA PHE A 124 2.50 -11.44 -3.69
C PHE A 124 1.80 -12.32 -4.72
N LEU A 125 0.46 -12.35 -4.73
CA LEU A 125 -0.28 -13.08 -5.74
C LEU A 125 -0.09 -12.46 -7.14
N THR A 126 -0.01 -11.14 -7.23
CA THR A 126 0.30 -10.44 -8.49
C THR A 126 1.68 -10.83 -8.99
N PHE A 127 2.71 -10.82 -8.14
CA PHE A 127 4.06 -11.26 -8.53
C PHE A 127 4.07 -12.72 -8.99
N PHE A 128 3.34 -13.59 -8.31
CA PHE A 128 3.22 -14.99 -8.69
C PHE A 128 2.58 -15.17 -10.07
N VAL A 129 1.46 -14.50 -10.33
CA VAL A 129 0.74 -14.57 -11.62
C VAL A 129 1.52 -13.88 -12.75
N MET A 130 2.17 -12.75 -12.45
CA MET A 130 2.90 -11.94 -13.43
C MET A 130 4.33 -12.39 -13.68
N ALA A 131 4.82 -13.43 -12.97
CA ALA A 131 6.17 -13.98 -13.16
C ALA A 131 6.59 -14.12 -14.64
N PRO A 132 5.82 -14.78 -15.54
CA PRO A 132 6.20 -14.93 -16.95
C PRO A 132 6.25 -13.59 -17.72
N VAL A 133 5.50 -12.58 -17.29
CA VAL A 133 5.53 -11.23 -17.89
C VAL A 133 6.79 -10.50 -17.44
N PHE A 134 7.10 -10.55 -16.15
CA PHE A 134 8.32 -9.93 -15.60
C PHE A 134 9.59 -10.58 -16.14
N ASP A 135 9.60 -11.90 -16.34
CA ASP A 135 10.74 -12.60 -16.95
C ASP A 135 11.00 -12.13 -18.38
N ARG A 136 9.96 -11.88 -19.18
CA ARG A 136 10.11 -11.32 -20.54
C ARG A 136 10.60 -9.89 -20.50
N VAL A 137 10.02 -9.04 -19.64
CA VAL A 137 10.50 -7.65 -19.45
C VAL A 137 11.98 -7.65 -19.04
N TYR A 138 12.39 -8.55 -18.15
CA TYR A 138 13.76 -8.66 -17.71
C TYR A 138 14.71 -9.04 -18.86
N ASN A 139 14.38 -10.08 -19.61
CA ASN A 139 15.25 -10.62 -20.67
C ASN A 139 15.28 -9.73 -21.94
N ASP A 140 14.15 -9.15 -22.32
CA ASP A 140 14.00 -8.44 -23.61
C ASP A 140 14.26 -6.94 -23.52
N ALA A 141 14.06 -6.34 -22.34
CA ALA A 141 14.23 -4.90 -22.11
C ALA A 141 15.34 -4.58 -21.12
N TYR A 142 15.29 -5.12 -19.89
CA TYR A 142 16.24 -4.73 -18.84
C TYR A 142 17.66 -5.22 -19.12
N LYS A 143 17.86 -6.50 -19.45
CA LYS A 143 19.18 -7.07 -19.69
C LYS A 143 19.92 -6.38 -20.86
N PRO A 144 19.31 -6.19 -22.04
CA PRO A 144 20.00 -5.50 -23.14
C PRO A 144 20.23 -4.00 -22.84
N LEU A 145 19.35 -3.35 -22.06
CA LEU A 145 19.59 -1.98 -21.59
C LEU A 145 20.81 -1.90 -20.66
N SER A 146 20.93 -2.84 -19.72
CA SER A 146 22.08 -2.91 -18.79
C SER A 146 23.40 -3.20 -19.50
N GLU A 147 23.35 -3.92 -20.62
CA GLU A 147 24.48 -4.20 -21.50
C GLU A 147 24.73 -3.06 -22.52
N ASN A 148 24.01 -1.94 -22.43
CA ASN A 148 24.05 -0.80 -23.35
C ASN A 148 23.79 -1.18 -24.83
N LYS A 149 23.07 -2.27 -25.07
CA LYS A 149 22.68 -2.75 -26.41
C LYS A 149 21.38 -2.12 -26.91
N LEU A 150 20.61 -1.48 -26.02
CA LEU A 150 19.36 -0.77 -26.33
C LEU A 150 19.38 0.63 -25.70
N SER A 151 18.76 1.59 -26.38
CA SER A 151 18.43 2.88 -25.77
C SER A 151 17.30 2.71 -24.74
N LEU A 152 17.17 3.65 -23.82
CA LEU A 152 16.09 3.66 -22.82
C LEU A 152 14.70 3.66 -23.49
N GLU A 153 14.54 4.41 -24.58
CA GLU A 153 13.28 4.49 -25.34
C GLU A 153 12.93 3.15 -26.00
N ALA A 154 13.91 2.48 -26.62
CA ALA A 154 13.70 1.17 -27.23
C ALA A 154 13.42 0.09 -26.17
N ALA A 155 14.12 0.15 -25.02
CA ALA A 155 13.86 -0.75 -23.90
C ALA A 155 12.45 -0.54 -23.32
N ALA A 156 11.99 0.70 -23.18
CA ALA A 156 10.64 1.00 -22.73
C ALA A 156 9.56 0.47 -23.71
N ALA A 157 9.78 0.63 -25.02
CA ALA A 157 8.88 0.06 -26.03
C ALA A 157 8.82 -1.48 -25.95
N LYS A 158 9.97 -2.15 -25.84
CA LYS A 158 10.03 -3.61 -25.66
C LYS A 158 9.41 -4.09 -24.35
N ALA A 159 9.59 -3.35 -23.25
CA ALA A 159 8.99 -3.68 -21.96
C ALA A 159 7.45 -3.58 -22.00
N ALA A 160 6.90 -2.70 -22.85
CA ALA A 160 5.47 -2.53 -23.01
C ALA A 160 4.81 -3.70 -23.75
N GLU A 161 5.50 -4.41 -24.65
CA GLU A 161 4.95 -5.53 -25.43
C GLU A 161 4.38 -6.67 -24.58
N PRO A 162 5.12 -7.28 -23.62
CA PRO A 162 4.58 -8.36 -22.81
C PRO A 162 3.46 -7.89 -21.87
N LEU A 163 3.50 -6.62 -21.43
CA LEU A 163 2.41 -6.01 -20.65
C LEU A 163 1.14 -5.83 -21.50
N LYS A 164 1.28 -5.34 -22.74
CA LYS A 164 0.16 -5.24 -23.70
C LYS A 164 -0.44 -6.60 -23.97
N ALA A 165 0.40 -7.61 -24.23
CA ALA A 165 -0.05 -8.97 -24.49
C ALA A 165 -0.82 -9.56 -23.29
N PHE A 166 -0.36 -9.32 -22.07
CA PHE A 166 -1.07 -9.71 -20.85
C PHE A 166 -2.44 -9.02 -20.73
N MET A 167 -2.47 -7.69 -20.87
CA MET A 167 -3.72 -6.91 -20.77
C MET A 167 -4.73 -7.30 -21.85
N LEU A 168 -4.29 -7.49 -23.09
CA LEU A 168 -5.17 -7.86 -24.20
C LEU A 168 -5.86 -9.21 -23.98
N ARG A 169 -5.14 -10.20 -23.42
CA ARG A 169 -5.74 -11.50 -23.10
C ARG A 169 -6.84 -11.42 -22.05
N GLN A 170 -6.75 -10.46 -21.14
CA GLN A 170 -7.68 -10.28 -20.02
C GLN A 170 -8.78 -9.25 -20.32
N THR A 171 -8.59 -8.41 -21.33
CA THR A 171 -9.53 -7.36 -21.72
C THR A 171 -10.66 -7.96 -22.54
N ARG A 172 -11.90 -7.62 -22.21
CA ARG A 172 -13.06 -8.07 -22.97
C ARG A 172 -13.16 -7.26 -24.26
N GLU A 173 -13.43 -7.94 -25.38
CA GLU A 173 -13.58 -7.29 -26.69
C GLU A 173 -14.60 -6.15 -26.69
N LYS A 174 -15.73 -6.34 -26.00
CA LYS A 174 -16.77 -5.32 -25.86
C LYS A 174 -16.26 -4.05 -25.16
N ASP A 175 -15.46 -4.22 -24.10
CA ASP A 175 -14.96 -3.10 -23.32
C ASP A 175 -13.85 -2.38 -24.12
N LEU A 176 -13.01 -3.12 -24.84
CA LEU A 176 -12.03 -2.56 -25.76
C LEU A 176 -12.68 -1.77 -26.91
N ALA A 177 -13.71 -2.33 -27.54
CA ALA A 177 -14.44 -1.69 -28.63
C ALA A 177 -15.12 -0.39 -28.18
N MET A 178 -15.67 -0.37 -26.96
CA MET A 178 -16.27 0.83 -26.37
C MET A 178 -15.24 1.97 -26.26
N PHE A 179 -14.06 1.71 -25.70
CA PHE A 179 -13.01 2.74 -25.58
C PHE A 179 -12.42 3.14 -26.94
N ALA A 180 -12.26 2.20 -27.87
CA ALA A 180 -11.83 2.50 -29.23
C ALA A 180 -12.81 3.44 -29.96
N GLN A 181 -14.12 3.19 -29.80
CA GLN A 181 -15.18 4.03 -30.35
C GLN A 181 -15.19 5.44 -29.73
N MET A 182 -15.03 5.53 -28.40
CA MET A 182 -14.94 6.82 -27.70
C MET A 182 -13.70 7.62 -28.13
N ALA A 183 -12.58 6.95 -28.39
CA ALA A 183 -11.35 7.57 -28.86
C ALA A 183 -11.38 7.93 -30.35
N LYS A 184 -12.43 7.54 -31.10
CA LYS A 184 -12.51 7.65 -32.57
C LYS A 184 -11.26 7.06 -33.24
N ALA A 185 -10.78 5.93 -32.71
CA ALA A 185 -9.61 5.26 -33.24
C ALA A 185 -9.89 4.76 -34.68
N PRO A 186 -8.89 4.80 -35.58
CA PRO A 186 -9.01 4.14 -36.88
C PRO A 186 -9.20 2.63 -36.68
N GLU A 187 -9.70 1.97 -37.73
CA GLU A 187 -9.84 0.51 -37.72
C GLU A 187 -8.47 -0.14 -37.50
N MET A 188 -8.35 -0.93 -36.42
CA MET A 188 -7.12 -1.60 -36.02
C MET A 188 -7.14 -3.02 -36.58
N GLN A 189 -6.06 -3.40 -37.27
CA GLN A 189 -5.98 -4.69 -37.97
C GLN A 189 -5.48 -5.82 -37.05
N GLY A 190 -4.92 -5.48 -35.89
CA GLY A 190 -4.40 -6.47 -34.94
C GLY A 190 -4.28 -5.96 -33.49
N PRO A 191 -4.13 -6.89 -32.53
CA PRO A 191 -3.99 -6.56 -31.11
C PRO A 191 -2.75 -5.70 -30.80
N GLU A 192 -1.68 -5.86 -31.58
CA GLU A 192 -0.46 -5.04 -31.48
C GLU A 192 -0.68 -3.55 -31.75
N GLU A 193 -1.64 -3.17 -32.60
CA GLU A 193 -1.89 -1.77 -32.98
C GLU A 193 -2.63 -0.97 -31.90
N VAL A 194 -3.20 -1.65 -30.90
CA VAL A 194 -3.98 -1.01 -29.84
C VAL A 194 -3.09 -0.09 -28.99
N PRO A 195 -3.34 1.22 -28.95
CA PRO A 195 -2.59 2.15 -28.10
C PRO A 195 -2.83 1.86 -26.61
N LEU A 196 -1.80 2.03 -25.79
CA LEU A 196 -1.90 1.89 -24.33
C LEU A 196 -2.94 2.85 -23.72
N SER A 197 -3.15 4.03 -24.32
CA SER A 197 -4.16 5.00 -23.88
C SER A 197 -5.60 4.48 -24.00
N ILE A 198 -5.84 3.49 -24.86
CA ILE A 198 -7.15 2.82 -25.03
C ILE A 198 -7.15 1.50 -24.24
N LEU A 199 -6.07 0.73 -24.33
CA LEU A 199 -5.98 -0.59 -23.70
C LEU A 199 -6.03 -0.52 -22.17
N VAL A 200 -5.28 0.38 -21.54
CA VAL A 200 -5.22 0.48 -20.07
C VAL A 200 -6.60 0.76 -19.45
N PRO A 201 -7.37 1.78 -19.87
CA PRO A 201 -8.70 1.99 -19.31
C PRO A 201 -9.67 0.85 -19.61
N ALA A 202 -9.61 0.25 -20.82
CA ALA A 202 -10.44 -0.91 -21.17
C ALA A 202 -10.12 -2.16 -20.33
N PHE A 203 -8.83 -2.39 -20.07
CA PHE A 203 -8.35 -3.44 -19.19
C PHE A 203 -8.86 -3.22 -17.76
N VAL A 204 -8.67 -2.02 -17.20
CA VAL A 204 -9.13 -1.70 -15.84
C VAL A 204 -10.65 -1.91 -15.71
N THR A 205 -11.46 -1.47 -16.67
CA THR A 205 -12.91 -1.71 -16.60
C THR A 205 -13.27 -3.19 -16.71
N SER A 206 -12.55 -3.95 -17.55
CA SER A 206 -12.73 -5.41 -17.67
C SER A 206 -12.39 -6.13 -16.37
N GLU A 207 -11.27 -5.75 -15.73
CA GLU A 207 -10.81 -6.29 -14.45
C GLU A 207 -11.80 -5.97 -13.33
N LEU A 208 -12.30 -4.72 -13.25
CA LEU A 208 -13.31 -4.33 -12.28
C LEU A 208 -14.55 -5.21 -12.42
N LYS A 209 -15.07 -5.35 -13.64
CA LYS A 209 -16.27 -6.17 -13.90
C LYS A 209 -16.06 -7.62 -13.45
N THR A 210 -14.92 -8.22 -13.82
CA THR A 210 -14.59 -9.60 -13.43
C THR A 210 -14.43 -9.72 -11.91
N ALA A 211 -13.78 -8.75 -11.25
CA ALA A 211 -13.61 -8.73 -9.81
C ALA A 211 -14.94 -8.64 -9.06
N PHE A 212 -15.86 -7.80 -9.53
CA PHE A 212 -17.21 -7.69 -8.96
C PHE A 212 -18.04 -8.96 -9.20
N GLN A 213 -17.90 -9.62 -10.36
CA GLN A 213 -18.57 -10.90 -10.62
C GLN A 213 -18.09 -12.00 -9.66
N ILE A 214 -16.77 -12.12 -9.48
CA ILE A 214 -16.17 -13.06 -8.54
C ILE A 214 -16.62 -12.72 -7.11
N GLY A 215 -16.47 -11.45 -6.72
CA GLY A 215 -16.87 -10.98 -5.39
C GLY A 215 -18.34 -11.24 -5.09
N PHE A 216 -19.25 -10.95 -6.03
CA PHE A 216 -20.67 -11.26 -5.88
C PHE A 216 -20.91 -12.75 -5.66
N THR A 217 -20.26 -13.60 -6.44
CA THR A 217 -20.38 -15.07 -6.30
C THR A 217 -19.94 -15.55 -4.92
N ILE A 218 -18.86 -14.96 -4.38
CA ILE A 218 -18.36 -15.23 -3.02
C ILE A 218 -19.34 -14.75 -1.96
N PHE A 219 -20.05 -13.65 -2.20
CA PHE A 219 -21.02 -13.09 -1.26
C PHE A 219 -22.25 -13.98 -1.04
N ILE A 220 -22.69 -14.71 -2.06
CA ILE A 220 -23.93 -15.52 -2.04
C ILE A 220 -24.01 -16.47 -0.83
N PRO A 221 -23.04 -17.38 -0.56
CA PRO A 221 -23.14 -18.30 0.56
C PRO A 221 -23.22 -17.59 1.92
N PHE A 222 -22.49 -16.48 2.10
CA PHE A 222 -22.53 -15.72 3.36
C PHE A 222 -23.84 -14.96 3.54
N LEU A 223 -24.42 -14.45 2.46
CA LEU A 223 -25.73 -13.80 2.46
C LEU A 223 -26.82 -14.80 2.86
N ILE A 224 -26.76 -16.03 2.37
CA ILE A 224 -27.69 -17.09 2.78
C ILE A 224 -27.63 -17.33 4.29
N ILE A 225 -26.42 -17.39 4.87
CA ILE A 225 -26.25 -17.53 6.33
C ILE A 225 -26.90 -16.34 7.06
N ASP A 226 -26.67 -15.11 6.60
CA ASP A 226 -27.27 -13.91 7.22
C ASP A 226 -28.81 -13.96 7.19
N LEU A 227 -29.40 -14.31 6.06
CA LEU A 227 -30.85 -14.39 5.91
C LEU A 227 -31.46 -15.49 6.80
N VAL A 228 -30.82 -16.67 6.84
CA VAL A 228 -31.28 -17.78 7.69
C VAL A 228 -31.20 -17.40 9.15
N VAL A 229 -30.05 -16.89 9.63
CA VAL A 229 -29.87 -16.49 11.03
C VAL A 229 -30.84 -15.38 11.41
N ALA A 230 -31.01 -14.36 10.56
CA ALA A 230 -31.98 -13.29 10.81
C ALA A 230 -33.41 -13.83 10.94
N SER A 231 -33.83 -14.74 10.06
CA SER A 231 -35.17 -15.34 10.11
C SER A 231 -35.41 -16.13 11.40
N VAL A 232 -34.40 -16.88 11.88
CA VAL A 232 -34.49 -17.66 13.12
C VAL A 232 -34.53 -16.74 14.35
N LEU A 233 -33.69 -15.70 14.40
CA LEU A 233 -33.70 -14.73 15.50
C LEU A 233 -35.04 -13.98 15.60
N MET A 234 -35.60 -13.59 14.45
CA MET A 234 -36.92 -12.96 14.39
C MET A 234 -38.02 -13.91 14.87
N ALA A 235 -37.95 -15.20 14.51
CA ALA A 235 -38.90 -16.21 14.98
C ALA A 235 -38.83 -16.44 16.50
N MET A 236 -37.65 -16.27 17.12
CA MET A 236 -37.47 -16.34 18.57
C MET A 236 -37.90 -15.05 19.30
N GLY A 237 -38.33 -14.01 18.58
CA GLY A 237 -38.71 -12.71 19.17
C GLY A 237 -37.52 -11.82 19.57
N MET A 238 -36.29 -12.17 19.18
CA MET A 238 -35.08 -11.41 19.51
C MET A 238 -34.84 -10.28 18.51
N MET A 239 -35.69 -9.24 18.53
CA MET A 239 -35.59 -8.11 17.60
C MET A 239 -34.38 -7.18 17.86
N MET A 240 -33.82 -7.20 19.07
CA MET A 240 -32.78 -6.25 19.51
C MET A 240 -31.35 -6.75 19.30
N VAL A 241 -31.18 -8.03 18.95
CA VAL A 241 -29.85 -8.61 18.71
C VAL A 241 -29.54 -8.47 17.22
N PRO A 242 -28.46 -7.74 16.83
CA PRO A 242 -28.08 -7.63 15.42
C PRO A 242 -27.77 -9.02 14.84
N PRO A 243 -28.48 -9.47 13.78
CA PRO A 243 -28.26 -10.80 13.22
C PRO A 243 -26.83 -11.05 12.76
N ALA A 244 -26.13 -10.00 12.31
CA ALA A 244 -24.73 -10.04 11.88
C ALA A 244 -23.76 -10.53 12.98
N THR A 245 -24.03 -10.20 14.25
CA THR A 245 -23.20 -10.64 15.37
C THR A 245 -23.32 -12.15 15.60
N ILE A 246 -24.51 -12.71 15.36
CA ILE A 246 -24.79 -14.13 15.53
C ILE A 246 -24.39 -14.94 14.29
N SER A 247 -24.48 -14.37 13.09
CA SER A 247 -24.11 -15.07 11.85
C SER A 247 -22.59 -15.17 11.66
N LEU A 248 -21.81 -14.23 12.21
CA LEU A 248 -20.35 -14.20 12.09
C LEU A 248 -19.65 -15.53 12.43
N PRO A 249 -19.86 -16.18 13.58
CA PRO A 249 -19.20 -17.47 13.88
C PRO A 249 -19.55 -18.57 12.86
N PHE A 250 -20.79 -18.61 12.35
CA PHE A 250 -21.19 -19.58 11.31
C PHE A 250 -20.49 -19.31 9.99
N LYS A 251 -20.35 -18.04 9.59
CA LYS A 251 -19.60 -17.66 8.39
C LYS A 251 -18.14 -18.04 8.49
N LEU A 252 -17.50 -17.75 9.62
CA LEU A 252 -16.10 -18.12 9.85
C LEU A 252 -15.91 -19.63 9.87
N MET A 253 -16.82 -20.37 10.52
CA MET A 253 -16.80 -21.83 10.52
C MET A 253 -16.94 -22.38 9.09
N LEU A 254 -17.92 -21.94 8.32
CA LEU A 254 -18.06 -22.35 6.92
C LEU A 254 -16.79 -22.06 6.13
N PHE A 255 -16.26 -20.84 6.25
CA PHE A 255 -15.09 -20.40 5.49
C PHE A 255 -13.83 -21.22 5.80
N VAL A 256 -13.64 -21.59 7.07
CA VAL A 256 -12.52 -22.46 7.47
C VAL A 256 -12.76 -23.91 7.04
N LEU A 257 -13.98 -24.44 7.18
CA LEU A 257 -14.31 -25.83 6.83
C LEU A 257 -14.14 -26.15 5.34
N VAL A 258 -14.29 -25.15 4.47
CA VAL A 258 -14.12 -25.31 3.01
C VAL A 258 -12.72 -24.93 2.52
N ASP A 259 -11.77 -24.68 3.42
CA ASP A 259 -10.45 -24.13 3.10
C ASP A 259 -10.54 -22.87 2.21
N GLY A 260 -11.41 -21.93 2.61
CA GLY A 260 -11.82 -20.81 1.78
C GLY A 260 -10.67 -19.94 1.28
N TRP A 261 -9.59 -19.77 2.05
CA TRP A 261 -8.39 -19.06 1.58
C TRP A 261 -7.72 -19.76 0.40
N GLN A 262 -7.54 -21.08 0.47
CA GLN A 262 -6.89 -21.85 -0.58
C GLN A 262 -7.75 -21.88 -1.84
N LEU A 263 -9.07 -22.09 -1.68
CA LEU A 263 -10.02 -22.06 -2.79
C LEU A 263 -10.01 -20.71 -3.50
N LEU A 264 -10.05 -19.61 -2.75
CA LEU A 264 -10.09 -18.26 -3.32
C LEU A 264 -8.79 -17.86 -4.01
N LEU A 265 -7.65 -18.06 -3.34
CA LEU A 265 -6.35 -17.71 -3.93
C LEU A 265 -6.04 -18.60 -5.16
N GLY A 266 -6.38 -19.89 -5.09
CA GLY A 266 -6.25 -20.81 -6.22
C GLY A 266 -7.13 -20.42 -7.41
N SER A 267 -8.41 -20.11 -7.16
CA SER A 267 -9.35 -19.69 -8.21
C SER A 267 -8.95 -18.35 -8.83
N LEU A 268 -8.46 -17.40 -8.02
CA LEU A 268 -7.95 -16.12 -8.51
C LEU A 268 -6.73 -16.31 -9.42
N ALA A 269 -5.75 -17.13 -9.01
CA ALA A 269 -4.58 -17.42 -9.83
C ALA A 269 -4.98 -18.07 -11.16
N GLN A 270 -5.85 -19.07 -11.13
CA GLN A 270 -6.36 -19.75 -12.33
C GLN A 270 -7.12 -18.80 -13.26
N SER A 271 -7.84 -17.82 -12.72
CA SER A 271 -8.59 -16.83 -13.49
C SER A 271 -7.71 -15.92 -14.37
N PHE A 272 -6.40 -15.86 -14.15
CA PHE A 272 -5.46 -15.15 -15.02
C PHE A 272 -4.71 -16.05 -16.00
N MET A 273 -4.66 -17.36 -15.71
CA MET A 273 -3.94 -18.35 -16.54
C MET A 273 -4.84 -18.92 -17.65
N ASN A 274 -6.15 -18.95 -17.41
CA ASN A 274 -7.18 -19.33 -18.36
C ASN A 274 -7.70 -18.11 -19.11
#